data_AF-A0A815UB32-F1
#
_entry.id   AF-A0A815UB32-F1
#
_cell.length_a   1.000
_cell.length_b   1.000
_cell.length_c   1.000
_cell.angle_alpha   90.00
_cell.angle_beta   90.00
_cell.angle_gamma   90.00
#
_symmetry.space_group_name_H-M   'P 1'
#
loop_
_entity.id
_entity.type
_entity.pdbx_description
1 polymer ?
#
loop_
_entity_poly.entity_id
_entity_poly.type
_entity_poly.pdbx_seq_one_letter_code
_entity_poly.pdbx_strand_id
1 'polypeptide(L)' 'LSSSFDSEHSLVESSNSKIKSKRIRTIFTTEQLERLEVEFQKQQYMVGSERLYLANTLRLSEAQVK' A
#
# COMPACT_ATOMS: atom_id res chain seq x y z
N LEU A 1 -9.15 12.46 19.48
CA LEU A 1 -9.00 11.25 18.62
C LEU A 1 -8.11 11.54 17.39
N SER A 2 -7.13 12.45 17.47
CA SER A 2 -6.14 12.64 16.41
C SER A 2 -4.86 11.94 16.83
N SER A 3 -4.70 10.68 16.42
CA SER A 3 -3.43 9.98 16.59
C SER A 3 -2.53 10.35 15.43
N SER A 4 -1.63 11.32 15.66
CA SER A 4 -0.42 11.52 14.86
C SER A 4 0.43 10.26 14.92
N PHE A 5 0.18 9.33 14.02
CA PHE A 5 1.09 8.24 13.69
C PHE A 5 1.19 8.16 12.17
N ASP A 6 1.67 9.24 11.56
CA ASP A 6 2.14 9.21 10.18
C ASP A 6 3.46 8.43 10.19
N SER A 7 3.31 7.10 10.27
CA SER A 7 4.41 6.17 10.41
C SER A 7 5.00 5.95 9.04
N GLU A 8 6.18 6.51 8.87
CA GLU A 8 7.16 6.20 7.84
C GLU A 8 7.04 4.73 7.37
N HIS A 9 6.67 4.53 6.10
CA HIS A 9 6.60 3.22 5.47
C HIS A 9 8.04 2.69 5.27
N SER A 10 8.60 2.12 6.34
CA SER A 10 9.89 1.44 6.31
C SER A 10 9.78 0.15 5.50
N LEU A 11 10.27 0.20 4.26
CA LEU A 11 10.59 -0.98 3.45
C LEU A 11 11.76 -1.71 4.12
N VAL A 12 11.43 -2.62 5.04
CA VAL A 12 12.38 -3.63 5.53
C VAL A 12 12.54 -4.71 4.46
N GLU A 13 13.40 -4.45 3.47
CA GLU A 13 14.09 -5.53 2.74
C GLU A 13 15.08 -6.18 3.70
N SER A 14 14.69 -7.28 4.33
CA SER A 14 15.58 -8.11 5.12
C SER A 14 15.74 -9.46 4.45
N SER A 15 16.83 -9.60 3.70
CA SER A 15 17.39 -10.87 3.32
C SER A 15 17.75 -11.67 4.58
N ASN A 16 17.15 -12.86 4.67
CA ASN A 16 17.58 -14.01 5.46
C ASN A 16 17.31 -13.99 6.97
N SER A 17 16.33 -14.80 7.42
CA SER A 17 16.53 -15.95 8.34
C SER A 17 15.24 -16.34 9.08
N LYS A 18 14.62 -17.44 8.66
CA LYS A 18 13.87 -18.44 9.45
C LYS A 18 13.12 -17.97 10.72
N ILE A 19 12.15 -17.07 10.58
CA ILE A 19 10.95 -17.06 11.42
C ILE A 19 9.81 -16.84 10.43
N LYS A 20 8.75 -17.66 10.47
CA LYS A 20 7.55 -17.45 9.65
C LYS A 20 6.92 -16.13 10.09
N SER A 21 7.44 -15.02 9.58
CA SER A 21 6.95 -13.67 9.82
C SER A 21 5.54 -13.64 9.26
N LYS A 22 4.56 -13.65 10.17
CA LYS A 22 3.17 -13.36 9.85
C LYS A 22 3.21 -12.06 9.05
N ARG A 23 2.70 -12.06 7.81
CA ARG A 23 2.65 -10.84 7.00
C ARG A 23 2.00 -9.77 7.85
N ILE A 24 2.77 -8.73 8.20
CA ILE A 24 2.23 -7.60 8.94
C ILE A 24 1.17 -7.00 8.03
N ARG A 25 -0.06 -6.87 8.53
CA ARG A 25 -1.13 -6.24 7.79
C ARG A 25 -0.68 -4.81 7.49
N THR A 26 -0.67 -4.46 6.21
CA THR A 26 -0.41 -3.08 5.78
C THR A 26 -1.50 -2.18 6.33
N ILE A 27 -1.11 -1.07 6.96
CA ILE A 27 -2.00 0.01 7.32
C ILE A 27 -1.73 1.13 6.32
N PHE A 28 -2.77 1.53 5.58
CA PHE A 28 -2.67 2.63 4.63
C PHE A 28 -2.83 3.96 5.37
N THR A 29 -2.10 4.99 4.94
CA THR A 29 -2.34 6.37 5.40
C THR A 29 -3.67 6.88 4.86
N THR A 30 -4.19 7.95 5.48
CA THR A 30 -5.42 8.60 5.00
C THR A 30 -5.29 9.06 3.54
N GLU A 31 -4.15 9.65 3.17
CA GLU A 31 -3.89 10.07 1.78
C GLU A 31 -3.88 8.87 0.81
N GLN A 32 -3.29 7.74 1.22
CA GLN A 32 -3.29 6.52 0.41
C GLN A 32 -4.72 6.00 0.19
N LEU A 33 -5.55 5.97 1.25
CA LEU A 33 -6.95 5.57 1.15
C LEU A 33 -7.76 6.50 0.25
N GLU A 34 -7.58 7.82 0.38
CA GLU A 34 -8.27 8.80 -0.46
C GLU A 34 -7.92 8.62 -1.95
N ARG A 35 -6.64 8.41 -2.27
CA ARG A 35 -6.22 8.16 -3.66
C ARG A 35 -6.75 6.84 -4.21
N LEU A 36 -6.74 5.77 -3.40
CA LEU A 36 -7.31 4.49 -3.78
C LEU A 36 -8.82 4.59 -4.03
N GLU A 37 -9.55 5.30 -3.16
CA GLU A 37 -11.00 5.52 -3.30
C GLU A 37 -11.33 6.32 -4.57
N VAL A 38 -10.59 7.39 -4.84
CA VAL A 38 -10.79 8.20 -6.06
C VAL A 38 -10.61 7.37 -7.32
N GLU A 39 -9.57 6.53 -7.38
CA GLU A 39 -9.34 5.67 -8.54
C GLU A 39 -10.37 4.54 -8.63
N PHE A 40 -10.79 3.98 -7.49
CA PHE A 40 -11.84 2.95 -7.44
C PHE A 40 -13.21 3.45 -7.91
N GLN A 41 -13.56 4.69 -7.55
CA GLN A 41 -14.80 5.34 -8.01
C GLN A 41 -14.80 5.57 -9.53
N LYS A 42 -13.64 5.86 -10.12
CA LYS A 42 -13.50 5.99 -11.58
C LYS A 42 -13.53 4.62 -12.27
N GLN A 43 -12.84 3.65 -11.69
CA GLN A 43 -12.64 2.33 -12.28
C GLN A 43 -12.44 1.27 -11.19
N GLN A 44 -13.42 0.38 -11.05
CA GLN A 44 -13.41 -0.67 -10.02
C GLN A 44 -12.35 -1.77 -10.27
N TYR A 45 -11.77 -1.80 -11.47
CA TYR A 45 -10.77 -2.81 -11.87
C TYR A 45 -9.65 -2.16 -12.67
N MET A 46 -8.47 -2.02 -12.07
CA MET A 46 -7.30 -1.48 -12.77
C MET A 46 -6.63 -2.52 -13.69
N VAL A 47 -6.12 -2.06 -14.84
CA VAL A 47 -5.23 -2.85 -15.71
C VAL A 47 -3.81 -2.85 -15.13
N GLY A 48 -3.02 -3.91 -15.36
CA GLY A 48 -1.72 -4.10 -14.70
C GLY A 48 -0.76 -2.91 -14.78
N SER A 49 -0.72 -2.18 -15.89
CA SER A 49 0.08 -0.95 -16.05
C SER A 49 -0.42 0.20 -15.16
N GLU A 50 -1.73 0.41 -15.09
CA GLU A 50 -2.35 1.44 -14.26
C GLU A 50 -2.17 1.14 -12.78
N ARG A 51 -2.31 -0.14 -12.41
CA ARG A 51 -2.09 -0.63 -11.06
C ARG A 51 -0.64 -0.44 -10.63
N LEU A 52 0.32 -0.77 -11.50
CA LEU A 52 1.74 -0.56 -11.23
C LEU A 52 2.05 0.93 -11.01
N TYR A 53 1.46 1.79 -11.85
CA TYR A 53 1.62 3.24 -11.70
C TYR A 53 1.10 3.73 -10.35
N LEU A 54 -0.15 3.37 -9.99
CA LEU A 54 -0.76 3.79 -8.74
C LEU A 54 0.00 3.24 -7.52
N ALA A 55 0.44 1.98 -7.57
CA ALA A 55 1.26 1.38 -6.54
C ALA A 55 2.55 2.17 -6.32
N ASN A 56 3.28 2.52 -7.40
CA ASN A 56 4.50 3.32 -7.31
C ASN A 56 4.26 4.71 -6.74
N THR A 57 3.17 5.38 -7.14
CA THR A 57 2.80 6.70 -6.62
C THR A 57 2.50 6.65 -5.12
N LEU A 58 1.81 5.60 -4.66
CA LEU A 58 1.42 5.43 -3.26
C LEU A 58 2.50 4.73 -2.42
N ARG A 59 3.66 4.39 -3.00
CA ARG A 59 4.73 3.59 -2.36
C ARG A 59 4.23 2.24 -1.85
N LEU A 60 3.30 1.65 -2.58
CA LEU A 60 2.74 0.33 -2.36
C LEU A 60 3.28 -0.66 -3.40
N SER A 61 3.09 -1.95 -3.16
CA SER A 61 3.28 -3.01 -4.14
C SER A 61 2.02 -3.22 -4.96
N GLU A 62 2.18 -3.74 -6.18
CA GLU A 62 1.05 -4.09 -7.06
C GLU A 62 0.03 -5.01 -6.34
N ALA A 63 0.50 -5.92 -5.50
CA ALA A 63 -0.33 -6.84 -4.73
C ALA A 63 -1.17 -6.20 -3.61
N GLN A 64 -0.83 -4.96 -3.20
CA GLN A 64 -1.56 -4.20 -2.17
C GLN A 64 -2.65 -3.29 -2.76
N VAL A 65 -2.63 -3.04 -4.07
CA VAL A 65 -3.60 -2.19 -4.80
C VAL A 65 -4.73 -3.06 -5.40
N LYS A 66 -5.10 -4.15 -4.71
CA LYS A 66 -6.12 -5.12 -5.16
C LYS A 66 -7.28 -5.21 -4.18
#